data_AF-A0A358G000-F1
#
_entry.id   AF-A0A358G000-F1
#
_cell.length_a   1.000
_cell.length_b   1.000
_cell.length_c   1.000
_cell.angle_alpha   90.00
_cell.angle_beta   90.00
_cell.angle_gamma   90.00
#
_symmetry.space_group_name_H-M   'P 1'
#
loop_
_entity.id
_entity.type
_entity.pdbx_description
1 polymer ?
#
loop_
_entity_poly.entity_id
_entity_poly.type
_entity_poly.pdbx_seq_one_letter_code
_entity_poly.pdbx_strand_id
1 'polypeptide(L)' 'MITDLISARSVIVCCGSGGVGKTTMAASIGLAAATLGRKVVVITVDPARRLGDALGLEHGLGADPARVVLPDDVSGE' A
#
# COMPACT_ATOMS: atom_id res chain seq x y z
N MET A 1 -7.95 -15.01 8.46
CA MET A 1 -6.88 -14.83 7.45
C MET A 1 -6.55 -13.35 7.31
N ILE A 2 -5.40 -12.95 6.74
CA ILE A 2 -5.04 -11.53 6.55
C ILE A 2 -6.13 -10.77 5.76
N THR A 3 -6.78 -11.45 4.81
CA THR A 3 -7.89 -10.95 3.99
C THR A 3 -9.09 -10.50 4.81
N ASP A 4 -9.45 -11.22 5.87
CA ASP A 4 -10.57 -10.83 6.75
C ASP A 4 -10.28 -9.52 7.47
N LEU A 5 -9.03 -9.35 7.92
CA LEU A 5 -8.58 -8.11 8.56
C LEU A 5 -8.63 -6.94 7.55
N ILE A 6 -8.17 -7.19 6.33
CA ILE A 6 -8.20 -6.23 5.23
C ILE A 6 -9.65 -5.82 4.92
N SER A 7 -10.60 -6.74 4.89
CA SER A 7 -12.00 -6.41 4.59
C SER A 7 -12.71 -5.69 5.74
N ALA A 8 -12.36 -6.01 6.99
CA ALA A 8 -13.11 -5.53 8.17
C ALA A 8 -12.58 -4.22 8.79
N ARG A 9 -11.39 -3.73 8.40
CA ARG A 9 -10.73 -2.58 9.07
C ARG A 9 -10.56 -1.40 8.12
N SER A 10 -10.75 -0.19 8.64
CA SER A 10 -10.52 1.06 7.93
C SER A 10 -9.06 1.53 7.98
N VAL A 11 -8.34 1.14 9.04
CA VAL A 11 -6.94 1.52 9.26
C VAL A 11 -6.12 0.29 9.64
N ILE A 12 -4.99 0.11 8.97
CA ILE A 12 -4.00 -0.92 9.27
C ILE A 12 -2.65 -0.24 9.43
N VAL A 13 -1.99 -0.46 10.57
CA VAL A 13 -0.66 0.12 10.86
C VAL A 13 0.36 -1.02 10.90
N CYS A 14 1.38 -0.94 10.03
CA CYS A 14 2.48 -1.90 10.03
C CYS A 14 3.60 -1.41 10.95
N CYS A 15 3.78 -2.05 12.11
CA CYS A 15 4.78 -1.70 13.13
C CYS A 15 5.87 -2.79 13.28
N GLY A 16 7.03 -2.42 13.82
CA GLY A 16 8.19 -3.32 13.97
C GLY A 16 9.54 -2.62 13.85
N SER A 17 10.64 -3.34 14.12
CA SER A 17 12.01 -2.82 14.07
C SER A 17 12.46 -2.42 12.65
N GLY A 18 13.63 -1.76 12.54
CA GLY A 18 14.18 -1.34 11.25
C GLY A 18 14.48 -2.55 10.35
N GLY A 19 14.13 -2.48 9.07
CA GLY A 19 14.48 -3.52 8.08
C GLY A 19 13.58 -4.77 8.05
N VAL A 20 12.57 -4.90 8.91
CA VAL A 20 11.67 -6.09 8.95
C VAL A 20 10.60 -6.16 7.86
N GLY A 21 10.64 -5.26 6.86
CA GLY A 21 9.71 -5.28 5.73
C GLY A 21 8.37 -4.55 5.93
N LYS A 22 8.24 -3.64 6.91
CA LYS A 22 6.99 -2.89 7.16
C LYS A 22 6.43 -2.19 5.93
N THR A 23 7.29 -1.47 5.19
CA THR A 23 6.91 -0.69 4.01
C THR A 23 6.42 -1.62 2.89
N THR A 24 7.12 -2.74 2.67
CA THR A 24 6.73 -3.78 1.73
C THR A 24 5.39 -4.41 2.11
N MET A 25 5.20 -4.74 3.40
CA MET A 25 3.94 -5.29 3.88
C MET A 25 2.78 -4.29 3.75
N ALA A 26 3.01 -3.01 4.05
CA ALA A 26 2.01 -1.96 3.87
C ALA A 26 1.59 -1.81 2.40
N ALA A 27 2.56 -1.84 1.48
CA ALA A 27 2.29 -1.82 0.04
C ALA A 27 1.46 -3.04 -0.40
N SER A 28 1.86 -4.25 0.00
CA SER A 28 1.14 -5.49 -0.34
C SER A 28 -0.27 -5.53 0.25
N ILE A 29 -0.45 -5.07 1.49
CA ILE A 29 -1.77 -4.97 2.13
C ILE A 29 -2.65 -3.97 1.39
N GLY A 30 -2.10 -2.82 0.99
CA GLY A 30 -2.82 -1.81 0.23
C GLY A 30 -3.26 -2.32 -1.14
N LEU A 31 -2.36 -2.97 -1.88
CA LEU A 31 -2.66 -3.57 -3.17
C LEU A 31 -3.72 -4.68 -3.06
N ALA A 32 -3.61 -5.54 -2.04
CA ALA A 32 -4.61 -6.58 -1.79
C ALA A 32 -5.98 -5.97 -1.43
N ALA A 33 -6.01 -4.90 -0.63
CA ALA A 33 -7.24 -4.19 -0.31
C ALA A 33 -7.88 -3.55 -1.55
N ALA A 34 -7.09 -2.92 -2.43
CA ALA A 34 -7.56 -2.39 -3.69
C ALA A 34 -8.08 -3.48 -4.64
N THR A 35 -7.38 -4.62 -4.71
CA THR A 35 -7.81 -5.80 -5.47
C THR A 35 -9.17 -6.34 -5.00
N LEU A 36 -9.50 -6.17 -3.71
CA LEU A 36 -10.80 -6.51 -3.14
C LEU A 36 -11.88 -5.42 -3.37
N GLY A 37 -11.63 -4.45 -4.24
CA GLY A 37 -12.57 -3.39 -4.59
C GLY A 37 -12.59 -2.22 -3.61
N ARG A 38 -11.62 -2.10 -2.70
CA ARG A 38 -11.56 -0.98 -1.74
C ARG A 38 -10.82 0.21 -2.32
N LYS A 39 -11.21 1.41 -1.87
CA LYS A 39 -10.44 2.64 -2.07
C LYS A 39 -9.44 2.81 -0.93
N VAL A 40 -8.15 2.86 -1.26
CA VAL A 40 -7.07 2.71 -0.28
C VAL A 40 -6.02 3.79 -0.52
N VAL A 41 -5.43 4.28 0.57
CA VAL A 41 -4.22 5.07 0.53
C VAL A 41 -3.15 4.39 1.38
N VAL A 42 -1.97 4.19 0.81
CA VAL A 42 -0.80 3.69 1.54
C VAL A 42 0.10 4.88 1.84
N ILE A 43 0.36 5.10 3.12
CA ILE A 43 1.17 6.22 3.60
C ILE A 43 2.39 5.64 4.27
N THR A 44 3.56 6.21 3.98
CA THR A 44 4.79 5.92 4.70
C THR A 44 5.36 7.18 5.34
N VAL A 45 6.08 6.98 6.45
CA VAL A 45 6.80 8.03 7.18
C VAL A 45 8.31 7.94 6.94
N ASP A 46 8.80 6.82 6.37
CA ASP A 46 10.19 6.68 5.94
C ASP A 46 10.45 7.49 4.64
N PRO A 47 11.71 7.74 4.23
CA PRO A 47 11.97 8.48 3.00
C PRO A 47 11.20 7.85 1.84
N ALA A 48 10.36 8.66 1.20
CA ALA A 48 9.33 8.31 0.21
C ALA A 48 9.74 7.29 -0.87
N ARG A 49 11.04 7.16 -1.11
CA ARG A 49 11.66 6.22 -2.05
C ARG A 49 11.26 4.76 -1.81
N ARG A 50 11.27 4.28 -0.56
CA ARG A 50 11.07 2.83 -0.29
C ARG A 50 9.68 2.34 -0.68
N LEU A 51 8.65 3.16 -0.47
CA LEU A 51 7.28 2.83 -0.86
C LEU A 51 7.11 2.95 -2.38
N GLY A 52 7.67 3.99 -3.00
CA GLY A 52 7.67 4.14 -4.45
C GLY A 52 8.34 2.95 -5.14
N ASP A 53 9.53 2.55 -4.69
CA ASP A 53 10.25 1.38 -5.19
C ASP A 53 9.42 0.09 -5.06
N ALA A 54 8.77 -0.11 -3.90
CA ALA A 54 7.94 -1.29 -3.67
C ALA A 54 6.68 -1.34 -4.56
N LEU A 55 6.21 -0.18 -5.03
CA LEU A 55 5.05 -0.04 -5.91
C LEU A 55 5.43 0.13 -7.39
N GLY A 56 6.73 0.14 -7.73
CA GLY A 56 7.19 0.35 -9.10
C GLY A 56 7.01 1.78 -9.63
N LEU A 57 6.94 2.77 -8.75
CA LEU A 57 6.79 4.18 -9.13
C LEU A 57 8.16 4.78 -9.49
N GLU A 58 8.46 4.86 -10.78
CA GLU A 58 9.78 5.28 -11.31
C GLU A 58 10.23 6.68 -10.84
N HIS A 59 9.28 7.58 -10.57
CA HIS A 59 9.55 8.95 -10.15
C HIS A 59 9.53 9.13 -8.62
N GLY A 60 9.33 8.04 -7.87
CA GLY A 60 9.15 8.07 -6.43
C GLY A 60 7.81 8.67 -5.99
N LEU A 61 7.71 8.98 -4.69
CA LEU A 61 6.52 9.57 -4.07
C LEU A 61 6.83 10.99 -3.58
N GLY A 62 5.90 11.91 -3.82
CA GLY A 62 5.94 13.29 -3.35
C GLY A 62 4.95 13.55 -2.21
N ALA A 63 4.65 14.83 -1.97
CA ALA A 63 3.61 15.22 -1.03
C ALA A 63 2.19 14.94 -1.56
N ASP A 64 2.04 14.96 -2.88
CA ASP A 64 0.77 14.65 -3.55
C ASP A 64 0.61 13.13 -3.76
N PRO A 65 -0.62 12.60 -3.63
CA PRO A 65 -0.88 11.19 -3.90
C PRO A 65 -0.53 10.79 -5.33
N ALA A 66 0.29 9.75 -5.48
CA ALA A 66 0.51 9.09 -6.77
C ALA A 66 -0.43 7.89 -6.92
N ARG A 67 -0.98 7.72 -8.12
CA ARG A 67 -1.80 6.55 -8.47
C ARG A 67 -0.90 5.35 -8.74
N VAL A 68 -1.33 4.18 -8.27
CA VAL A 68 -0.76 2.89 -8.65
C VAL A 68 -1.64 2.29 -9.74
N VAL A 69 -1.02 1.80 -10.81
CA VAL A 69 -1.76 1.11 -11.88
C VAL A 69 -2.22 -0.25 -11.36
N LEU A 70 -3.52 -0.49 -11.45
CA LEU A 70 -4.15 -1.77 -11.11
C LEU A 70 -4.57 -2.50 -12.39
N PRO A 71 -4.71 -3.83 -12.35
CA PRO A 71 -5.33 -4.58 -13.45
C PRO A 71 -6.75 -4.07 -13.77
N ASP A 72 -7.13 -4.11 -15.05
CA ASP A 72 -8.41 -3.55 -15.52
C ASP A 72 -9.65 -4.23 -14.91
N ASP A 73 -9.51 -5.46 -14.41
CA ASP A 73 -10.58 -6.22 -13.77
C ASP A 73 -10.78 -5.86 -12.28
N VAL A 74 -9.93 -5.01 -11.72
CA VAL A 74 -10.00 -4.55 -10.33
C VAL A 74 -10.82 -3.26 -10.24
N SER A 75 -11.85 -3.27 -9.39
CA SER A 75 -12.74 -2.10 -9.16
C SER A 75 -12.27 -1.13 -8.07
N GLY A 76 -11.21 -1.48 -7.34
CA GLY A 76 -10.65 -0.64 -6.28
C GLY A 76 -9.74 0.47 -6.81
N GLU A 77 -9.22 1.29 -5.90
CA GLU A 77 -8.43 2.49 -6.20
C GLU A 77 -7.36 2.76 -5.15
#